data_AF-A0A2W6UF77-F1
#
_entry.id   AF-A0A2W6UF77-F1
#
_cell.length_a   1.000
_cell.length_b   1.000
_cell.length_c   1.000
_cell.angle_alpha   90.00
_cell.angle_beta   90.00
_cell.angle_gamma   90.00
#
_symmetry.space_group_name_H-M   'P 1'
#
loop_
_entity.id
_entity.type
_entity.pdbx_description
1 polymer ?
#
loop_
_entity_poly.entity_id
_entity_poly.type
_entity_poly.pdbx_seq_one_letter_code
_entity_poly.pdbx_strand_id
1 'polypeptide(L)'
;MSIARPVDRYFASYSGDHVNHTNQAIHVFAVPAILWSVIAMLWCIPPLLPWFQHGIWAAFAMFGTWAYYNRLSRPLGIGMLIIFFVFGCICRLLEDRLGIQMLLYIAIGVFVVAWIAQFIGHKIEGRRPSFLTDLTYLLIGPIWVLSKLFRQFGWRY
;
A
#
# COMPACT_ATOMS: atom_id res chain seq x y z
N MET A 1 24.56 2.77 -22.45
CA MET A 1 24.10 2.51 -21.08
C MET A 1 22.60 2.76 -21.02
N SER A 2 21.77 1.75 -20.76
CA SER A 2 20.34 2.04 -20.51
C SER A 2 20.27 2.78 -19.17
N ILE A 3 19.71 3.99 -19.15
CA ILE A 3 19.48 4.72 -17.90
C ILE A 3 18.53 3.84 -17.05
N ALA A 4 19.01 3.37 -15.89
CA ALA A 4 18.19 2.55 -15.00
C ALA A 4 16.89 3.29 -14.67
N ARG A 5 15.74 2.62 -14.83
CA ARG A 5 14.45 3.27 -14.59
C ARG A 5 14.36 3.67 -13.12
N PRO A 6 13.69 4.77 -12.77
CA PRO A 6 13.56 5.20 -11.38
C PRO A 6 13.04 4.09 -10.45
N VAL A 7 12.09 3.27 -10.91
CA VAL A 7 11.55 2.13 -10.16
C VAL A 7 12.62 1.09 -9.80
N ASP A 8 13.55 0.82 -10.72
CA ASP A 8 14.60 -0.17 -10.50
C ASP A 8 15.57 0.31 -9.39
N ARG A 9 15.83 1.62 -9.32
CA ARG A 9 16.64 2.22 -8.24
C ARG A 9 15.95 2.14 -6.89
N TYR A 10 14.66 2.49 -6.83
CA TYR A 10 13.88 2.37 -5.60
C TYR A 10 13.84 0.92 -5.10
N PHE A 11 13.64 -0.04 -6.00
CA PHE A 11 13.60 -1.45 -5.64
C PHE A 11 14.96 -1.99 -5.21
N ALA A 12 16.05 -1.54 -5.84
CA ALA A 12 17.40 -1.92 -5.40
C ALA A 12 17.67 -1.42 -3.97
N SER A 13 17.39 -0.15 -3.68
CA SER A 13 17.57 0.40 -2.33
C SER A 13 16.66 -0.28 -1.31
N TYR A 14 15.36 -0.42 -1.62
CA TYR A 14 14.39 -1.01 -0.70
C TYR A 14 14.68 -2.49 -0.43
N SER A 15 15.06 -3.26 -1.45
CA SER A 15 15.46 -4.66 -1.27
C SER A 15 16.74 -4.80 -0.46
N GLY A 16 17.64 -3.81 -0.56
CA GLY A 16 18.84 -3.71 0.27
C GLY A 16 18.53 -3.69 1.77
N ASP A 17 17.40 -3.10 2.18
CA ASP A 17 16.95 -3.05 3.57
C ASP A 17 16.10 -4.26 4.02
N HIS A 18 15.73 -5.15 3.09
CA HIS A 18 14.81 -6.26 3.34
C HIS A 18 15.38 -7.58 2.80
N VAL A 19 16.43 -8.10 3.43
CA VAL A 19 17.12 -9.32 3.00
C VAL A 19 16.57 -10.55 3.73
N ASN A 20 16.14 -10.42 4.98
CA ASN A 20 15.65 -11.53 5.78
C ASN A 20 14.29 -12.06 5.25
N HIS A 21 14.20 -13.37 4.98
CA HIS A 21 13.00 -14.00 4.43
C HIS A 21 11.76 -13.86 5.33
N THR A 22 11.92 -13.94 6.64
CA THR A 22 10.81 -13.76 7.61
C THR A 22 10.31 -12.32 7.57
N ASN A 23 11.20 -11.33 7.56
CA ASN A 23 10.82 -9.93 7.43
C ASN A 23 10.10 -9.66 6.10
N GLN A 24 10.60 -10.23 5.00
CA GLN A 24 9.96 -10.14 3.70
C GLN A 24 8.56 -10.78 3.68
N ALA A 25 8.38 -11.94 4.33
CA ALA A 25 7.08 -12.61 4.42
C ALA A 25 6.07 -11.77 5.21
N ILE A 26 6.49 -11.21 6.34
CA ILE A 26 5.68 -10.26 7.12
C ILE A 26 5.25 -9.08 6.24
N HIS A 27 6.16 -8.49 5.48
CA HIS A 27 5.85 -7.37 4.59
C HIS A 27 4.80 -7.70 3.53
N VAL A 28 4.84 -8.90 2.96
CA VAL A 28 3.88 -9.33 1.93
C VAL A 28 2.43 -9.30 2.44
N PHE A 29 2.21 -9.51 3.74
CA PHE A 29 0.87 -9.43 4.36
C PHE A 29 0.59 -8.07 5.00
N ALA A 30 1.57 -7.52 5.73
CA ALA A 30 1.39 -6.29 6.49
C ALA A 30 1.25 -5.06 5.59
N VAL A 31 2.00 -4.97 4.49
CA VAL A 31 1.95 -3.79 3.59
C VAL A 31 0.58 -3.67 2.91
N PRO A 32 -0.03 -4.72 2.31
CA PRO A 32 -1.40 -4.62 1.80
C PRO A 32 -2.42 -4.28 2.89
N ALA A 33 -2.27 -4.82 4.11
CA ALA A 33 -3.17 -4.52 5.23
C ALA A 33 -3.07 -3.05 5.69
N ILE A 34 -1.85 -2.50 5.76
CA ILE A 34 -1.62 -1.07 6.05
C ILE A 34 -2.20 -0.21 4.93
N LEU A 35 -1.97 -0.57 3.68
CA LEU A 35 -2.50 0.17 2.54
C LEU A 35 -4.04 0.21 2.56
N TRP A 36 -4.69 -0.94 2.74
CA TRP A 36 -6.15 -1.01 2.83
C TRP A 36 -6.68 -0.21 4.02
N SER A 37 -6.07 -0.34 5.20
CA SER A 37 -6.53 0.39 6.40
C SER A 37 -6.37 1.90 6.26
N VAL A 38 -5.31 2.40 5.62
CA VAL A 38 -5.19 3.83 5.29
C VAL A 38 -6.29 4.29 4.33
N ILE A 39 -6.59 3.51 3.29
CA ILE A 39 -7.70 3.79 2.37
C ILE A 39 -9.03 3.83 3.12
N ALA A 40 -9.29 2.86 4.00
CA ALA A 40 -10.51 2.80 4.80
C ALA A 40 -10.63 3.96 5.79
N MET A 41 -9.54 4.36 6.45
CA MET A 41 -9.55 5.55 7.32
C MET A 41 -9.84 6.83 6.53
N LEU A 42 -9.24 7.00 5.34
CA LEU A 42 -9.56 8.12 4.45
C LEU A 42 -11.01 8.04 3.94
N TRP A 43 -11.54 6.83 3.75
CA TRP A 43 -12.92 6.59 3.33
C TRP A 43 -13.92 7.11 4.35
N CYS A 44 -13.62 6.92 5.64
CA CYS A 44 -14.43 7.36 6.77
C CYS A 44 -14.45 8.89 6.97
N ILE A 45 -13.58 9.66 6.31
CA ILE A 45 -13.60 11.12 6.41
C ILE A 45 -14.88 11.65 5.73
N PRO A 46 -15.69 12.47 6.41
CA PRO A 46 -16.92 12.99 5.82
C PRO A 46 -16.62 13.90 4.62
N PRO A 47 -17.46 13.86 3.57
CA PRO A 47 -17.35 14.79 2.46
C PRO A 47 -17.67 16.22 2.93
N LEU A 48 -16.97 17.21 2.37
CA LEU A 48 -17.21 18.63 2.68
C LEU A 48 -18.39 19.23 1.90
N LEU A 49 -18.80 18.57 0.81
CA LEU A 49 -19.85 19.05 -0.08
C LEU A 49 -20.96 17.99 -0.18
N PRO A 50 -22.24 18.40 -0.22
CA PRO A 50 -23.39 17.50 -0.09
C PRO A 50 -23.59 16.55 -1.29
N TRP A 51 -22.96 16.81 -2.43
CA TRP A 51 -23.00 15.94 -3.61
C TRP A 51 -21.95 14.83 -3.59
N PHE A 52 -21.04 14.82 -2.61
CA PHE A 52 -20.05 13.76 -2.45
C PHE A 52 -20.49 12.76 -1.39
N GLN A 53 -20.02 11.53 -1.54
CA GLN A 53 -20.23 10.43 -0.58
C GLN A 53 -18.94 10.17 0.19
N HIS A 54 -19.02 9.36 1.26
CA HIS A 54 -17.84 8.76 1.86
C HIS A 54 -16.99 8.04 0.81
N GLY A 55 -15.68 8.04 1.01
CA GLY A 55 -14.71 7.53 0.03
C GLY A 55 -14.13 8.55 -0.94
N ILE A 56 -14.64 9.79 -1.02
CA ILE A 56 -14.11 10.80 -1.97
C ILE A 56 -12.62 11.13 -1.72
N TRP A 57 -12.23 11.27 -0.46
CA TRP A 57 -10.84 11.54 -0.07
C TRP A 57 -9.92 10.35 -0.37
N ALA A 58 -10.40 9.14 -0.12
CA ALA A 58 -9.71 7.91 -0.50
C ALA A 58 -9.54 7.82 -2.02
N ALA A 59 -10.56 8.18 -2.80
CA ALA A 59 -10.51 8.17 -4.27
C ALA A 59 -9.45 9.13 -4.81
N PHE A 60 -9.37 10.37 -4.29
CA PHE A 60 -8.32 11.31 -4.69
C PHE A 60 -6.92 10.82 -4.32
N ALA A 61 -6.75 10.30 -3.11
CA ALA A 61 -5.47 9.74 -2.67
C ALA A 61 -5.05 8.55 -3.54
N MET A 62 -5.95 7.58 -3.76
CA MET A 62 -5.70 6.42 -4.63
C MET A 62 -5.38 6.84 -6.07
N PHE A 63 -6.10 7.83 -6.63
CA PHE A 63 -5.81 8.33 -7.97
C PHE A 63 -4.43 8.99 -8.07
N GLY A 64 -4.08 9.85 -7.11
CA GLY A 64 -2.77 10.49 -7.05
C GLY A 64 -1.63 9.48 -6.91
N THR A 65 -1.78 8.51 -6.01
CA THR A 65 -0.82 7.42 -5.81
C THR A 65 -0.73 6.52 -7.04
N TRP A 66 -1.85 6.17 -7.67
CA TRP A 66 -1.86 5.42 -8.92
C TRP A 66 -1.14 6.17 -10.04
N ALA A 67 -1.40 7.48 -10.20
CA ALA A 67 -0.77 8.29 -11.23
C ALA A 67 0.76 8.30 -11.05
N TYR A 68 1.23 8.38 -9.81
CA TYR A 68 2.64 8.24 -9.46
C TYR A 68 3.21 6.86 -9.87
N TYR A 69 2.54 5.77 -9.51
CA TYR A 69 2.98 4.42 -9.89
C TYR A 69 2.97 4.17 -11.39
N ASN A 70 1.94 4.65 -12.09
CA ASN A 70 1.81 4.53 -13.54
C ASN A 70 2.92 5.30 -14.27
N ARG A 71 3.45 6.38 -13.68
CA ARG A 71 4.66 7.08 -14.19
C ARG A 71 5.94 6.27 -13.95
N LEU A 72 6.02 5.48 -12.88
CA LEU A 72 7.18 4.62 -12.58
C LEU A 72 7.23 3.37 -13.47
N SER A 73 6.09 2.71 -13.66
CA SER A 73 5.93 1.52 -14.51
C SER A 73 4.45 1.32 -14.84
N ARG A 74 4.12 1.24 -16.14
CA ARG A 74 2.73 1.04 -16.60
C ARG A 74 2.13 -0.29 -16.09
N PRO A 75 2.84 -1.44 -16.16
CA PRO A 75 2.31 -2.69 -15.63
C PRO A 75 2.06 -2.66 -14.12
N LEU A 76 2.96 -2.07 -13.31
CA LEU A 76 2.73 -1.88 -11.87
C LEU A 76 1.56 -0.93 -11.61
N GLY A 77 1.45 0.15 -12.39
CA GLY A 77 0.32 1.08 -12.32
C GLY A 77 -1.02 0.38 -12.56
N ILE A 78 -1.12 -0.48 -13.58
CA ILE A 78 -2.32 -1.28 -13.86
C ILE A 78 -2.61 -2.23 -12.70
N GLY A 79 -1.61 -2.95 -12.20
CA GLY A 79 -1.79 -3.85 -11.06
C GLY A 79 -2.28 -3.12 -9.81
N MET A 80 -1.73 -1.95 -9.50
CA MET A 80 -2.18 -1.12 -8.39
C MET A 80 -3.57 -0.52 -8.60
N LEU A 81 -3.95 -0.19 -9.84
CA LEU A 81 -5.32 0.25 -10.15
C LEU A 81 -6.34 -0.84 -9.79
N ILE A 82 -6.05 -2.10 -10.14
CA ILE A 82 -6.89 -3.24 -9.80
C ILE A 82 -6.97 -3.40 -8.27
N ILE A 83 -5.84 -3.32 -7.56
CA ILE A 83 -5.81 -3.42 -6.10
C ILE A 83 -6.63 -2.30 -5.44
N PHE A 84 -6.48 -1.05 -5.89
CA PHE A 84 -7.25 0.09 -5.38
C PHE A 84 -8.74 -0.05 -5.66
N PHE A 85 -9.12 -0.53 -6.85
CA PHE A 85 -10.52 -0.82 -7.15
C PHE A 85 -11.09 -1.87 -6.18
N VAL A 86 -10.40 -2.99 -5.98
CA VAL A 86 -10.81 -4.05 -5.05
C VAL A 86 -10.92 -3.51 -3.61
N PHE A 87 -9.94 -2.75 -3.14
CA PHE A 87 -9.96 -2.16 -1.80
C PHE A 87 -11.09 -1.14 -1.63
N GLY A 88 -11.39 -0.35 -2.65
CA GLY A 88 -12.55 0.55 -2.67
C GLY A 88 -13.87 -0.21 -2.60
N CYS A 89 -14.01 -1.31 -3.36
CA CYS A 89 -15.18 -2.20 -3.27
C CYS A 89 -15.34 -2.81 -1.87
N ILE A 90 -14.24 -3.23 -1.24
CA ILE A 90 -14.26 -3.75 0.14
C ILE A 90 -14.71 -2.67 1.13
N CYS A 91 -14.21 -1.43 1.00
CA CYS A 91 -14.62 -0.33 1.87
C CYS A 91 -16.12 -0.04 1.71
N ARG A 92 -16.61 0.06 0.47
CA ARG A 92 -18.05 0.23 0.18
C ARG A 92 -18.88 -0.90 0.80
N LEU A 93 -18.49 -2.15 0.58
CA LEU A 93 -19.21 -3.30 1.12
C LEU A 93 -19.26 -3.28 2.65
N LEU A 94 -18.15 -2.95 3.32
CA LEU A 94 -18.10 -2.91 4.78
C LEU A 94 -18.85 -1.71 5.35
N GLU A 95 -18.80 -0.55 4.70
CA GLU A 95 -19.63 0.61 5.03
C GLU A 95 -21.11 0.23 4.97
N ASP A 96 -21.56 -0.39 3.87
CA ASP A 96 -22.95 -0.77 3.66
C ASP A 96 -23.44 -1.82 4.69
N ARG A 97 -22.55 -2.71 5.15
CA ARG A 97 -22.90 -3.82 6.05
C ARG A 97 -22.77 -3.52 7.53
N LEU A 98 -21.78 -2.70 7.90
CA LEU A 98 -21.38 -2.49 9.30
C LEU A 98 -21.51 -1.02 9.73
N GLY A 99 -21.68 -0.11 8.77
CA GLY A 99 -21.69 1.33 9.00
C GLY A 99 -20.28 1.94 9.06
N ILE A 100 -20.23 3.26 8.86
CA ILE A 100 -18.98 4.02 8.74
C ILE A 100 -18.12 3.98 10.02
N GLN A 101 -18.75 3.95 11.20
CA GLN A 101 -18.07 3.94 12.49
C GLN A 101 -17.36 2.61 12.74
N MET A 102 -18.02 1.48 12.44
CA MET A 102 -17.40 0.16 12.60
C MET A 102 -16.28 -0.06 11.58
N LEU A 103 -16.45 0.43 10.33
CA LEU A 103 -15.38 0.45 9.34
C LEU A 103 -14.13 1.18 9.86
N LEU A 104 -14.31 2.35 10.50
CA LEU A 104 -13.20 3.12 11.08
C LEU A 104 -12.47 2.31 12.17
N TYR A 105 -13.21 1.67 13.09
CA TYR A 105 -12.59 0.86 14.16
C TYR A 105 -11.84 -0.35 13.61
N ILE A 106 -12.40 -1.05 12.61
CA ILE A 106 -11.71 -2.15 11.93
C ILE A 106 -10.44 -1.63 11.25
N ALA A 107 -10.52 -0.51 10.54
CA ALA A 107 -9.38 0.09 9.85
C ALA A 107 -8.25 0.44 10.83
N ILE A 108 -8.58 1.09 11.96
CA ILE A 108 -7.61 1.41 13.02
C ILE A 108 -6.99 0.13 13.60
N GLY A 109 -7.81 -0.89 13.91
CA GLY A 109 -7.33 -2.16 14.44
C GLY A 109 -6.36 -2.87 13.49
N VAL A 110 -6.72 -2.96 12.21
CA VAL A 110 -5.85 -3.55 11.17
C VAL A 110 -4.57 -2.74 11.01
N PHE A 111 -4.66 -1.40 11.00
CA PHE A 111 -3.50 -0.53 10.89
C PHE A 111 -2.50 -0.77 12.02
N VAL A 112 -2.97 -0.79 13.28
CA VAL A 112 -2.12 -1.00 14.46
C VAL A 112 -1.47 -2.39 14.42
N VAL A 113 -2.25 -3.45 14.19
CA VAL A 113 -1.72 -4.83 14.16
C VAL A 113 -0.70 -5.01 13.05
N ALA A 114 -0.98 -4.51 11.85
CA ALA A 114 -0.07 -4.64 10.71
C ALA A 114 1.23 -3.84 10.90
N TRP A 115 1.16 -2.65 11.53
CA TRP A 115 2.37 -1.90 11.90
C TRP A 115 3.21 -2.60 12.96
N ILE A 116 2.58 -3.16 14.00
CA ILE A 116 3.28 -3.97 15.00
C ILE A 116 4.02 -5.13 14.30
N ALA A 117 3.35 -5.83 13.38
CA ALA A 117 3.98 -6.88 12.60
C ALA A 117 5.17 -6.36 11.77
N GLN A 118 5.03 -5.25 11.04
CA GLN A 118 6.14 -4.64 10.29
C GLN A 118 7.33 -4.30 11.19
N PHE A 119 7.10 -3.70 12.36
CA PHE A 119 8.18 -3.37 13.29
C PHE A 119 8.87 -4.61 13.87
N ILE A 120 8.12 -5.68 14.16
CA ILE A 120 8.70 -6.97 14.53
C ILE A 120 9.57 -7.50 13.39
N GLY A 121 9.09 -7.45 12.15
CA GLY A 121 9.87 -7.83 10.97
C GLY A 121 11.20 -7.08 10.86
N HIS A 122 11.18 -5.75 11.03
CA HIS A 122 12.39 -4.93 11.03
C HIS A 122 13.33 -5.21 12.21
N LYS A 123 12.78 -5.52 13.38
CA LYS A 123 13.59 -5.96 14.53
C LYS A 123 14.34 -7.25 14.21
N ILE A 124 13.71 -8.19 13.51
CA ILE A 124 14.33 -9.44 13.05
C ILE A 124 15.38 -9.17 11.96
N GLU A 125 15.11 -8.25 11.04
CA GLU A 125 16.05 -7.82 10.00
C GLU A 125 17.30 -7.16 10.56
N GLY A 126 17.20 -6.48 11.72
CA GLY A 126 18.28 -5.68 12.29
C GLY A 126 18.51 -4.34 11.58
N ARG A 127 17.68 -4.00 10.58
CA ARG A 127 17.68 -2.72 9.87
C ARG A 127 16.44 -1.91 10.19
N ARG A 128 16.62 -0.58 10.24
CA ARG A 128 15.52 0.35 10.46
C ARG A 128 14.57 0.35 9.25
N PRO A 129 13.28 0.61 9.46
CA PRO A 129 12.34 0.79 8.35
C PRO A 129 12.75 1.90 7.39
N SER A 130 12.74 1.63 6.08
CA SER A 130 13.19 2.59 5.06
C SER A 130 12.36 3.88 5.03
N PHE A 131 11.09 3.87 5.45
CA PHE A 131 10.28 5.10 5.49
C PHE A 131 10.75 6.10 6.56
N LEU A 132 11.55 5.67 7.53
CA LEU A 132 12.15 6.57 8.51
C LEU A 132 13.30 7.41 7.92
N THR A 133 13.87 6.97 6.79
CA THR A 133 14.89 7.74 6.07
C THR A 133 14.25 8.63 5.00
N ASP A 134 13.25 8.11 4.30
CA ASP A 134 12.48 8.85 3.29
C ASP A 134 11.03 8.35 3.23
N LEU A 135 10.07 9.23 3.49
CA LEU A 135 8.64 8.93 3.46
C LEU A 135 8.17 8.36 2.11
N THR A 136 8.88 8.64 1.02
CA THR A 136 8.61 8.06 -0.30
C THR A 136 8.61 6.52 -0.25
N TYR A 137 9.41 5.90 0.62
CA TYR A 137 9.44 4.44 0.76
C TYR A 137 8.14 3.85 1.29
N LEU A 138 7.28 4.65 1.92
CA LEU A 138 5.91 4.22 2.25
C LEU A 138 5.09 3.98 0.97
N LEU A 139 5.30 4.78 -0.07
CA LEU A 139 4.69 4.59 -1.40
C LEU A 139 5.40 3.47 -2.18
N ILE A 140 6.70 3.23 -1.97
CA ILE A 140 7.43 2.17 -2.68
C ILE A 140 7.06 0.78 -2.17
N GLY A 141 6.81 0.61 -0.86
CA GLY A 141 6.48 -0.68 -0.26
C GLY A 141 5.39 -1.47 -1.01
N PRO A 142 4.20 -0.89 -1.29
CA PRO A 142 3.12 -1.58 -2.00
C PRO A 142 3.52 -2.11 -3.38
N ILE A 143 4.15 -1.28 -4.22
CA ILE A 143 4.56 -1.71 -5.56
C ILE A 143 5.74 -2.68 -5.51
N TRP A 144 6.58 -2.64 -4.48
CA TRP A 144 7.61 -3.65 -4.25
C TRP A 144 7.01 -5.00 -3.89
N VAL A 145 5.98 -5.04 -3.02
CA VAL A 145 5.22 -6.28 -2.74
C VAL A 145 4.53 -6.80 -3.99
N LEU A 146 3.86 -5.93 -4.76
CA LEU A 146 3.25 -6.30 -6.04
C LEU A 146 4.28 -6.86 -7.03
N SER A 147 5.49 -6.31 -7.06
CA SER A 147 6.56 -6.81 -7.93
C SER A 147 6.96 -8.27 -7.62
N LYS A 148 6.82 -8.71 -6.37
CA LYS A 148 7.07 -10.12 -5.99
C LYS A 148 6.02 -11.04 -6.60
N LEU A 149 4.76 -10.62 -6.57
CA LEU A 149 3.67 -11.35 -7.21
C LEU A 149 3.89 -11.45 -8.73
N PHE A 150 4.29 -10.35 -9.37
CA PHE A 150 4.64 -10.34 -10.79
C PHE A 150 5.75 -11.35 -11.10
N ARG A 151 6.82 -11.36 -10.28
CA ARG A 151 7.92 -12.34 -10.43
C ARG A 151 7.45 -13.79 -10.29
N GLN A 152 6.52 -14.07 -9.37
CA GLN A 152 5.96 -15.43 -9.20
C GLN A 152 5.19 -15.90 -10.45
N PHE A 153 4.52 -14.99 -11.16
CA PHE A 153 3.82 -15.29 -12.42
C PHE A 153 4.69 -15.13 -13.68
N GLY A 154 5.98 -14.79 -13.53
CA GLY A 154 6.88 -14.54 -14.66
C GLY A 154 6.56 -13.26 -15.45
N TRP A 155 5.77 -12.34 -14.89
CA TRP A 155 5.41 -11.07 -15.53
C TRP A 155 6.50 -10.03 -15.38
N ARG A 156 6.67 -9.22 -16.43
CA ARG A 156 7.60 -8.08 -16.45
C ARG A 156 6.84 -6.79 -16.12
N TYR A 157 7.57 -5.82 -15.59
CA TYR A 157 7.06 -4.49 -15.31
C TYR A 157 8.12 -3.41 -15.52
#